data_AF-A0A3D0DQ98-F1
#
_entry.id   AF-A0A3D0DQ98-F1
#
_cell.length_a   1.000
_cell.length_b   1.000
_cell.length_c   1.000
_cell.angle_alpha   90.00
_cell.angle_beta   90.00
_cell.angle_gamma   90.00
#
_symmetry.space_group_name_H-M   'P 1'
#
loop_
_entity.id
_entity.type
_entity.pdbx_description
1 polymer ?
#
loop_
_entity_poly.entity_id
_entity_poly.type
_entity_poly.pdbx_seq_one_letter_code
_entity_poly.pdbx_strand_id
1 'polypeptide(L)'
;MMRSPLRAGLALACALSLSACGGGDGEFYLGGTVSNNTMAGLVLTNNDGPDFAVPANTSEFYFPNLVDADSSYNVKVKASPPNTEKCEVVGNTGTGKATFNITTIRIACTLKSKPLDVTVSGLKAGGTLALVNGSVRTDITANGTLTMTRAGWGQPYGVTVLTQPSGQVCTVQNGTGTVPSADEPPAINVTVTCA
;
A
#
# COMPACT_ATOMS: atom_id res chain seq x y z
N MET A 1 5.28 -40.03 79.65
CA MET A 1 5.16 -38.57 79.84
C MET A 1 6.16 -37.90 78.89
N MET A 2 5.74 -36.81 78.25
CA MET A 2 6.49 -35.89 77.37
C MET A 2 6.67 -36.26 75.87
N ARG A 3 6.15 -35.33 75.06
CA ARG A 3 6.17 -35.21 73.60
C ARG A 3 7.55 -34.74 73.12
N SER A 4 7.96 -35.09 71.91
CA SER A 4 8.83 -34.21 71.11
C SER A 4 8.54 -34.31 69.61
N PRO A 5 8.45 -33.17 68.88
CA PRO A 5 7.94 -33.09 67.52
C PRO A 5 9.09 -32.91 66.51
N LEU A 6 9.44 -33.95 65.75
CA LEU A 6 10.24 -33.78 64.53
C LEU A 6 9.46 -34.28 63.32
N ARG A 7 8.30 -33.66 63.14
CA ARG A 7 7.44 -33.74 61.96
C ARG A 7 7.81 -32.62 60.97
N ALA A 8 9.11 -32.46 60.72
CA ALA A 8 9.67 -31.40 59.88
C ALA A 8 10.75 -31.91 58.91
N GLY A 9 10.79 -33.22 58.67
CA GLY A 9 11.54 -33.82 57.57
C GLY A 9 10.65 -33.97 56.34
N LEU A 10 11.16 -33.56 55.18
CA LEU A 10 10.67 -33.92 53.85
C LEU A 10 9.45 -33.18 53.27
N ALA A 11 9.38 -31.85 53.40
CA ALA A 11 8.53 -31.03 52.52
C ALA A 11 9.20 -29.73 52.05
N LEU A 12 10.54 -29.68 52.06
CA LEU A 12 11.30 -28.46 51.76
C LEU A 12 12.44 -28.70 50.75
N ALA A 13 12.17 -29.43 49.66
CA ALA A 13 13.16 -29.66 48.60
C ALA A 13 12.57 -29.79 47.17
N CYS A 14 11.35 -29.31 46.92
CA CYS A 14 10.75 -29.29 45.56
C CYS A 14 10.27 -27.90 45.10
N ALA A 15 10.73 -26.81 45.73
CA ALA A 15 10.25 -25.46 45.43
C ALA A 15 11.29 -24.53 44.77
N LEU A 16 12.40 -25.06 44.25
CA LEU A 16 13.51 -24.24 43.71
C LEU A 16 13.97 -24.62 42.29
N SER A 17 13.19 -25.38 41.52
CA SER A 17 13.56 -25.74 40.13
C SER A 17 12.54 -25.31 39.08
N LEU A 18 11.83 -24.20 39.30
CA LEU A 18 10.97 -23.58 38.29
C LEU A 18 11.49 -22.21 37.82
N SER A 19 12.80 -21.96 37.88
CA SER A 19 13.43 -20.77 37.28
C SER A 19 14.15 -21.06 35.96
N ALA A 20 13.94 -22.24 35.36
CA ALA A 20 14.70 -22.68 34.19
C ALA A 20 13.82 -23.20 33.05
N CYS A 21 12.67 -22.56 32.78
CA CYS A 21 11.92 -22.79 31.54
C CYS A 21 11.61 -21.45 30.84
N GLY A 22 12.56 -21.01 30.00
CA GLY A 22 12.23 -20.31 28.76
C GLY A 22 12.06 -18.79 28.83
N GLY A 23 13.05 -18.06 29.33
CA GLY A 23 13.16 -16.62 29.10
C GLY A 23 14.46 -16.31 28.37
N GLY A 24 14.61 -16.81 27.15
CA GLY A 24 15.65 -16.25 26.28
C GLY A 24 15.26 -14.81 25.99
N ASP A 25 16.22 -13.89 26.08
CA ASP A 25 16.12 -12.50 25.64
C ASP A 25 15.83 -12.47 24.13
N GLY A 26 14.63 -12.89 23.77
CA GLY A 26 14.20 -13.12 22.41
C GLY A 26 13.77 -11.79 21.83
N GLU A 27 14.71 -11.08 21.23
CA GLU A 27 14.39 -9.93 20.40
C GLU A 27 13.84 -10.42 19.05
N PHE A 28 12.67 -9.93 18.67
CA PHE A 28 11.98 -10.31 17.45
C PHE A 28 11.99 -9.19 16.41
N TYR A 29 12.11 -9.56 15.14
CA TYR A 29 11.91 -8.63 14.03
C TYR A 29 10.46 -8.18 13.97
N LEU A 30 10.25 -6.89 13.69
CA LEU A 30 8.95 -6.32 13.41
C LEU A 30 8.95 -5.73 12.00
N GLY A 31 8.08 -6.22 11.14
CA GLY A 31 8.09 -5.89 9.73
C GLY A 31 6.83 -6.34 9.02
N GLY A 32 6.81 -6.10 7.72
CA GLY A 32 5.61 -6.29 6.93
C GLY A 32 5.76 -5.89 5.49
N THR A 33 4.62 -5.82 4.81
CA THR A 33 4.54 -5.39 3.42
C THR A 33 3.95 -3.98 3.32
N VAL A 34 4.36 -3.27 2.28
CA VAL A 34 3.78 -1.96 1.93
C VAL A 34 3.33 -2.00 0.46
N SER A 35 2.12 -1.51 0.19
CA SER A 35 1.59 -1.40 -1.18
C SER A 35 1.36 0.06 -1.57
N ASN A 36 1.62 0.39 -2.84
CA ASN A 36 1.44 1.73 -3.43
C ASN A 36 2.30 2.84 -2.80
N ASN A 37 3.44 2.51 -2.19
CA ASN A 37 4.42 3.48 -1.70
C ASN A 37 5.35 3.94 -2.84
N THR A 38 4.83 4.66 -3.82
CA THR A 38 5.59 5.00 -5.05
C THR A 38 6.45 6.26 -4.93
N MET A 39 6.34 7.00 -3.82
CA MET A 39 7.08 8.23 -3.54
C MET A 39 7.53 8.23 -2.08
N ALA A 40 8.65 8.88 -1.78
CA ALA A 40 9.12 9.01 -0.41
C ALA A 40 8.15 9.84 0.44
N GLY A 41 8.19 9.63 1.76
CA GLY A 41 7.36 10.37 2.73
C GLY A 41 6.50 9.48 3.63
N LEU A 42 6.50 8.16 3.42
CA LEU A 42 5.89 7.23 4.36
C LEU A 42 6.75 7.13 5.63
N VAL A 43 6.15 7.43 6.77
CA VAL A 43 6.80 7.29 8.09
C VAL A 43 5.92 6.44 8.99
N LEU A 44 6.52 5.40 9.57
CA LEU A 44 5.90 4.50 10.53
C LEU A 44 6.48 4.74 11.92
N THR A 45 5.70 4.42 12.95
CA THR A 45 6.17 4.35 14.34
C THR A 45 5.64 3.06 14.97
N ASN A 46 6.36 2.52 15.94
CA ASN A 46 5.91 1.42 16.80
C ASN A 46 5.83 1.91 18.24
N ASN A 47 4.65 1.81 18.87
CA ASN A 47 4.41 2.22 20.26
C ASN A 47 4.85 3.66 20.57
N ASP A 48 4.71 4.56 19.59
CA ASP A 48 5.13 5.97 19.70
C ASP A 48 6.66 6.14 19.95
N GLY A 49 7.44 5.11 19.60
CA GLY A 49 8.90 5.12 19.58
C GLY A 49 9.48 5.86 18.35
N PRO A 50 10.77 5.65 18.05
CA PRO A 50 11.46 6.35 16.96
C PRO A 50 10.75 6.21 15.61
N ASP A 51 10.77 7.30 14.84
CA ASP A 51 10.21 7.34 13.51
C ASP A 51 11.05 6.51 12.55
N PHE A 52 10.38 5.68 11.75
CA PHE A 52 10.98 4.90 10.70
C PHE A 52 10.47 5.38 9.34
N ALA A 53 11.36 6.01 8.57
CA ALA A 53 11.07 6.42 7.20
C ALA A 53 11.20 5.21 6.26
N VAL A 54 10.10 4.83 5.61
CA VAL A 54 10.09 3.71 4.65
C VAL A 54 10.49 4.25 3.26
N PRO A 55 11.56 3.72 2.64
CA PRO A 55 11.99 4.17 1.32
C PRO A 55 10.90 3.97 0.24
N ALA A 56 10.88 4.84 -0.77
CA ALA A 56 9.96 4.70 -1.91
C ALA A 56 10.20 3.39 -2.67
N ASN A 57 9.15 2.86 -3.29
CA ASN A 57 9.14 1.61 -4.07
C ASN A 57 9.57 0.36 -3.27
N THR A 58 9.52 0.45 -1.95
CA THR A 58 9.68 -0.70 -1.06
C THR A 58 8.43 -1.57 -1.15
N SER A 59 8.58 -2.89 -1.16
CA SER A 59 7.49 -3.86 -1.02
C SER A 59 7.44 -4.50 0.37
N GLU A 60 8.60 -4.60 1.04
CA GLU A 60 8.77 -5.19 2.37
C GLU A 60 9.62 -4.29 3.25
N PHE A 61 9.24 -4.12 4.51
CA PHE A 61 9.95 -3.29 5.46
C PHE A 61 10.18 -4.04 6.78
N TYR A 62 11.23 -3.65 7.48
CA TYR A 62 11.53 -4.09 8.84
C TYR A 62 11.92 -2.86 9.65
N PHE A 63 11.38 -2.74 10.85
CA PHE A 63 11.84 -1.73 11.79
C PHE A 63 13.31 -2.00 12.16
N PRO A 64 14.16 -0.96 12.26
CA PRO A 64 15.56 -1.13 12.64
C PRO A 64 15.74 -1.67 14.07
N ASN A 65 14.82 -1.31 14.97
CA ASN A 65 14.84 -1.77 16.35
C ASN A 65 14.02 -3.05 16.47
N LEU A 66 14.58 -4.04 17.16
CA LEU A 66 13.88 -5.26 17.50
C LEU A 66 12.87 -5.01 18.63
N VAL A 67 11.98 -5.98 18.80
CA VAL A 67 10.89 -5.94 19.80
C VAL A 67 11.11 -7.07 20.79
N ASP A 68 11.11 -6.76 22.08
CA ASP A 68 11.29 -7.75 23.15
C ASP A 68 10.19 -8.82 23.12
N ALA A 69 10.54 -10.04 23.51
CA ALA A 69 9.59 -11.12 23.68
C ALA A 69 8.44 -10.72 24.63
N ASP A 70 7.23 -11.14 24.27
CA ASP A 70 5.95 -10.89 24.98
C ASP A 70 5.52 -9.42 25.10
N SER A 71 6.34 -8.49 24.61
CA SER A 71 5.99 -7.08 24.53
C SER A 71 4.94 -6.83 23.44
N SER A 72 4.08 -5.86 23.69
CA SER A 72 3.07 -5.44 22.73
C SER A 72 3.72 -4.55 21.67
N TYR A 73 3.28 -4.66 20.42
CA TYR A 73 3.59 -3.70 19.35
C TYR A 73 2.33 -2.98 18.89
N ASN A 74 2.49 -1.74 18.42
CA ASN A 74 1.44 -0.91 17.87
C ASN A 74 2.04 -0.05 16.77
N VAL A 75 2.03 -0.58 15.56
CA VAL A 75 2.48 0.09 14.35
C VAL A 75 1.41 1.07 13.90
N LYS A 76 1.81 2.34 13.73
CA LYS A 76 0.96 3.40 13.20
C LYS A 76 1.64 4.08 12.02
N VAL A 77 0.83 4.56 11.09
CA VAL A 77 1.30 5.48 10.04
C VAL A 77 1.32 6.88 10.63
N LYS A 78 2.51 7.48 10.72
CA LYS A 78 2.71 8.84 11.23
C LYS A 78 2.63 9.90 10.13
N ALA A 79 3.17 9.59 8.95
CA ALA A 79 3.08 10.43 7.78
C ALA A 79 2.90 9.59 6.51
N SER A 80 2.16 10.12 5.55
CA SER A 80 1.94 9.48 4.25
C SER A 80 2.66 10.26 3.14
N PRO A 81 3.09 9.60 2.05
CA PRO A 81 3.69 10.27 0.90
C PRO A 81 2.78 11.34 0.29
N PRO A 82 3.32 12.45 -0.26
CA PRO A 82 2.52 13.56 -0.79
C PRO A 82 1.56 13.19 -1.93
N ASN A 83 1.88 12.13 -2.68
CA ASN A 83 1.08 11.62 -3.79
C ASN A 83 -0.03 10.64 -3.36
N THR A 84 -0.20 10.43 -2.06
CA THR A 84 -1.24 9.56 -1.49
C THR A 84 -2.32 10.41 -0.80
N GLU A 85 -3.56 9.94 -0.81
CA GLU A 85 -4.62 10.47 0.04
C GLU A 85 -4.40 10.07 1.50
N LYS A 86 -4.04 8.80 1.71
CA LYS A 86 -3.63 8.24 2.99
C LYS A 86 -2.84 6.96 2.81
N CYS A 87 -2.01 6.64 3.79
CA CYS A 87 -1.53 5.28 4.04
C CYS A 87 -2.04 4.82 5.40
N GLU A 88 -2.46 3.56 5.50
CA GLU A 88 -2.98 3.00 6.75
C GLU A 88 -2.56 1.55 6.93
N VAL A 89 -2.52 1.12 8.19
CA VAL A 89 -2.38 -0.29 8.53
C VAL A 89 -3.70 -0.99 8.18
N VAL A 90 -3.63 -2.06 7.40
CA VAL A 90 -4.83 -2.82 6.98
C VAL A 90 -4.92 -4.17 7.65
N GLY A 91 -6.15 -4.69 7.74
CA GLY A 91 -6.43 -6.03 8.27
C GLY A 91 -6.09 -6.22 9.74
N ASN A 92 -6.05 -5.14 10.54
CA ASN A 92 -5.69 -5.16 11.96
C ASN A 92 -4.34 -5.83 12.25
N THR A 93 -3.40 -5.75 11.31
CA THR A 93 -2.10 -6.44 11.39
C THR A 93 -1.05 -5.66 12.20
N GLY A 94 -1.30 -4.39 12.49
CA GLY A 94 -0.34 -3.49 13.14
C GLY A 94 -0.33 -3.54 14.66
N THR A 95 -1.19 -4.32 15.31
CA THR A 95 -1.18 -4.47 16.76
C THR A 95 -1.10 -5.94 17.15
N GLY A 96 -0.43 -6.23 18.27
CA GLY A 96 -0.28 -7.60 18.75
C GLY A 96 0.80 -7.72 19.83
N LYS A 97 1.15 -8.97 20.15
CA LYS A 97 2.30 -9.31 21.02
C LYS A 97 3.37 -10.00 20.20
N ALA A 98 4.63 -9.66 20.46
CA ALA A 98 5.77 -10.30 19.81
C ALA A 98 6.08 -11.63 20.51
N THR A 99 5.57 -12.74 19.96
CA THR A 99 5.90 -14.10 20.41
C THR A 99 6.84 -14.82 19.42
N PHE A 100 7.03 -14.24 18.24
CA PHE A 100 7.96 -14.64 17.18
C PHE A 100 8.19 -13.43 16.26
N ASN A 101 9.05 -13.56 15.25
CA ASN A 101 9.26 -12.52 14.23
C ASN A 101 7.95 -12.16 13.53
N ILE A 102 7.53 -10.91 13.66
CA ILE A 102 6.30 -10.39 13.07
C ILE A 102 6.65 -9.83 11.69
N THR A 103 6.24 -10.53 10.63
CA THR A 103 6.44 -10.10 9.23
C THR A 103 5.12 -9.89 8.49
N THR A 104 4.02 -9.86 9.24
CA THR A 104 2.66 -9.92 8.72
C THR A 104 1.95 -8.57 8.70
N ILE A 105 2.62 -7.49 9.13
CA ILE A 105 2.07 -6.14 9.09
C ILE A 105 1.80 -5.76 7.64
N ARG A 106 0.65 -5.17 7.36
CA ARG A 106 0.27 -4.73 6.02
C ARG A 106 -0.04 -3.25 6.06
N ILE A 107 0.72 -2.48 5.30
CA ILE A 107 0.48 -1.05 5.07
C ILE A 107 -0.03 -0.87 3.65
N ALA A 108 -1.18 -0.23 3.50
CA ALA A 108 -1.74 0.10 2.18
C ALA A 108 -1.86 1.61 2.01
N CYS A 109 -1.29 2.13 0.92
CA CYS A 109 -1.45 3.50 0.50
C CYS A 109 -2.52 3.64 -0.61
N THR A 110 -3.35 4.66 -0.50
CA THR A 110 -4.30 5.07 -1.55
C THR A 110 -3.70 6.24 -2.30
N LEU A 111 -3.33 6.04 -3.58
CA LEU A 111 -2.79 7.11 -4.41
C LEU A 111 -3.86 8.16 -4.71
N LYS A 112 -3.48 9.44 -4.71
CA LYS A 112 -4.26 10.49 -5.36
C LYS A 112 -4.38 10.17 -6.85
N SER A 113 -5.47 10.57 -7.47
CA SER A 113 -5.71 10.29 -8.89
C SER A 113 -6.30 11.48 -9.64
N LYS A 114 -6.07 11.51 -10.96
CA LYS A 114 -6.65 12.48 -11.89
C LYS A 114 -7.45 11.77 -12.98
N PRO A 115 -8.54 12.38 -13.48
CA PRO A 115 -9.19 11.90 -14.68
C PRO A 115 -8.23 11.97 -15.88
N LEU A 116 -8.26 10.91 -16.69
CA LEU A 116 -7.68 10.85 -18.02
C LEU A 116 -8.82 11.02 -19.02
N ASP A 117 -8.96 12.24 -19.52
CA ASP A 117 -10.01 12.63 -20.43
C ASP A 117 -9.55 12.45 -21.88
N VAL A 118 -10.42 11.87 -22.69
CA VAL A 118 -10.24 11.75 -24.14
C VAL A 118 -11.26 12.65 -24.84
N THR A 119 -10.78 13.52 -25.71
CA THR A 119 -11.63 14.38 -26.55
C THR A 119 -11.60 13.87 -27.98
N VAL A 120 -12.74 13.36 -28.44
CA VAL A 120 -12.89 12.75 -29.77
C VAL A 120 -13.58 13.71 -30.73
N SER A 121 -13.01 13.84 -31.94
CA SER A 121 -13.50 14.69 -33.02
C SER A 121 -13.45 13.96 -34.37
N GLY A 122 -14.36 14.31 -35.28
CA GLY A 122 -14.41 13.76 -36.64
C GLY A 122 -14.99 12.35 -36.76
N LEU A 123 -15.47 11.71 -35.67
CA LEU A 123 -16.14 10.42 -35.74
C LEU A 123 -17.50 10.56 -36.46
N LYS A 124 -17.69 9.80 -37.54
CA LYS A 124 -18.93 9.75 -38.33
C LYS A 124 -20.05 9.12 -37.50
N ALA A 125 -21.29 9.58 -37.74
CA ALA A 125 -22.47 9.01 -37.11
C ALA A 125 -22.57 7.50 -37.36
N GLY A 126 -22.81 6.72 -36.31
CA GLY A 126 -22.84 5.25 -36.37
C GLY A 126 -21.46 4.58 -36.36
N GLY A 127 -20.36 5.33 -36.38
CA GLY A 127 -19.02 4.81 -36.18
C GLY A 127 -18.80 4.35 -34.73
N THR A 128 -17.97 3.32 -34.55
CA THR A 128 -17.54 2.85 -33.22
C THR A 128 -16.02 2.82 -33.18
N LEU A 129 -15.43 3.59 -32.28
CA LEU A 129 -14.00 3.64 -32.00
C LEU A 129 -13.76 2.95 -30.65
N ALA A 130 -12.73 2.11 -30.55
CA ALA A 130 -12.31 1.57 -29.26
C ALA A 130 -10.92 2.09 -28.88
N LEU A 131 -10.82 2.71 -27.72
CA LEU A 131 -9.56 3.16 -27.12
C LEU A 131 -9.15 2.22 -25.99
N VAL A 132 -7.85 2.07 -25.76
CA VAL A 132 -7.31 1.34 -24.61
C VAL A 132 -6.23 2.12 -23.88
N ASN A 133 -6.24 2.03 -22.55
CA ASN A 133 -5.21 2.51 -21.64
C ASN A 133 -4.84 1.37 -20.67
N GLY A 134 -3.76 0.65 -20.96
CA GLY A 134 -3.44 -0.59 -20.27
C GLY A 134 -4.53 -1.65 -20.47
N SER A 135 -5.11 -2.16 -19.38
CA SER A 135 -6.23 -3.12 -19.43
C SER A 135 -7.60 -2.47 -19.57
N VAL A 136 -7.69 -1.13 -19.49
CA VAL A 136 -8.97 -0.41 -19.60
C VAL A 136 -9.30 -0.21 -21.07
N ARG A 137 -10.44 -0.76 -21.51
CA ARG A 137 -11.05 -0.49 -22.83
C ARG A 137 -12.21 0.48 -22.67
N THR A 138 -12.33 1.42 -23.60
CA THR A 138 -13.46 2.34 -23.69
C THR A 138 -13.94 2.44 -25.12
N ASP A 139 -15.21 2.10 -25.34
CA ASP A 139 -15.89 2.22 -26.64
C ASP A 139 -16.51 3.62 -26.77
N ILE A 140 -16.27 4.26 -27.90
CA ILE A 140 -16.67 5.63 -28.23
C ILE A 140 -17.57 5.60 -29.47
N THR A 141 -18.77 6.15 -29.34
CA THR A 141 -19.79 6.15 -30.39
C THR A 141 -20.20 7.56 -30.85
N ALA A 142 -19.66 8.60 -30.21
CA ALA A 142 -19.94 9.99 -30.53
C ALA A 142 -18.71 10.88 -30.30
N ASN A 143 -18.70 12.04 -30.95
CA ASN A 143 -17.72 13.09 -30.68
C ASN A 143 -17.98 13.74 -29.31
N GLY A 144 -16.94 14.29 -28.71
CA GLY A 144 -17.01 14.97 -27.41
C GLY A 144 -15.90 14.53 -26.47
N THR A 145 -15.93 15.08 -25.24
CA THR A 145 -14.99 14.74 -24.18
C THR A 145 -15.62 13.74 -23.21
N LEU A 146 -14.86 12.73 -22.83
CA LEU A 146 -15.24 11.77 -21.80
C LEU A 146 -14.02 11.35 -20.97
N THR A 147 -14.26 11.09 -19.69
CA THR A 147 -13.25 10.50 -18.82
C THR A 147 -13.14 9.01 -19.11
N MET A 148 -11.98 8.60 -19.61
CA MET A 148 -11.70 7.20 -19.94
C MET A 148 -11.47 6.37 -18.67
N THR A 149 -10.66 6.91 -17.76
CA THR A 149 -10.35 6.30 -16.45
C THR A 149 -9.80 7.36 -15.49
N ARG A 150 -9.59 7.00 -14.23
CA ARG A 150 -8.76 7.77 -13.28
C ARG A 150 -7.40 7.11 -13.15
N ALA A 151 -6.34 7.88 -13.32
CA ALA A 151 -4.97 7.41 -13.22
C ALA A 151 -4.29 8.03 -11.99
N GLY A 152 -3.56 7.20 -11.24
CA GLY A 152 -2.87 7.61 -10.01
C GLY A 152 -1.73 8.58 -10.28
N TRP A 153 -1.43 9.46 -9.33
CA TRP A 153 -0.29 10.38 -9.42
C TRP A 153 1.03 9.62 -9.58
N GLY A 154 1.85 10.06 -10.53
CA GLY A 154 3.11 9.41 -10.90
C GLY A 154 2.95 8.12 -11.71
N GLN A 155 1.72 7.69 -12.01
CA GLN A 155 1.49 6.50 -12.83
C GLN A 155 1.60 6.83 -14.32
N PRO A 156 2.15 5.93 -15.15
CA PRO A 156 2.14 6.09 -16.59
C PRO A 156 0.73 5.90 -17.15
N TYR A 157 0.46 6.52 -18.29
CA TYR A 157 -0.71 6.27 -19.12
C TYR A 157 -0.30 6.07 -20.59
N GLY A 158 -1.10 5.30 -21.32
CA GLY A 158 -0.86 4.96 -22.72
C GLY A 158 -2.16 4.66 -23.46
N VAL A 159 -2.82 5.71 -23.95
CA VAL A 159 -4.02 5.67 -24.77
C VAL A 159 -3.65 5.35 -26.22
N THR A 160 -4.24 4.27 -26.75
CA THR A 160 -4.08 3.86 -28.15
C THR A 160 -5.43 3.46 -28.75
N VAL A 161 -5.51 3.45 -30.09
CA VAL A 161 -6.68 2.90 -30.79
C VAL A 161 -6.56 1.38 -30.83
N LEU A 162 -7.50 0.69 -30.19
CA LEU A 162 -7.65 -0.75 -30.30
C LEU A 162 -8.49 -1.15 -31.52
N THR A 163 -9.52 -0.37 -31.86
CA THR A 163 -10.40 -0.66 -33.00
C THR A 163 -10.76 0.64 -33.71
N GLN A 164 -10.41 0.73 -35.00
CA GLN A 164 -10.80 1.85 -35.85
C GLN A 164 -12.29 1.74 -36.24
N PRO A 165 -13.03 2.85 -36.33
CA PRO A 165 -14.36 2.86 -36.93
C PRO A 165 -14.29 2.49 -38.43
N SER A 166 -15.37 1.90 -38.95
CA SER A 166 -15.45 1.52 -40.36
C SER A 166 -15.34 2.76 -41.27
N GLY A 167 -14.42 2.73 -42.24
CA GLY A 167 -14.25 3.79 -43.22
C GLY A 167 -13.72 5.13 -42.66
N GLN A 168 -13.04 5.11 -41.50
CA GLN A 168 -12.23 6.23 -41.02
C GLN A 168 -10.94 5.74 -40.35
N VAL A 169 -10.00 6.65 -40.17
CA VAL A 169 -8.81 6.45 -39.34
C VAL A 169 -8.80 7.51 -38.23
N CYS A 170 -8.83 7.05 -36.99
CA CYS A 170 -8.63 7.85 -35.80
C CYS A 170 -7.15 7.82 -35.36
N THR A 171 -6.62 8.97 -35.01
CA THR A 171 -5.25 9.14 -34.50
C THR A 171 -5.29 9.75 -33.10
N VAL A 172 -4.37 9.32 -32.23
CA VAL A 172 -4.28 9.78 -30.84
C VAL A 172 -3.11 10.76 -30.70
N GLN A 173 -3.38 11.94 -30.17
CA GLN A 173 -2.38 12.93 -29.79
C GLN A 173 -2.27 13.01 -28.27
N ASN A 174 -1.04 13.14 -27.77
CA ASN A 174 -0.72 13.10 -26.33
C ASN A 174 -1.13 11.79 -25.65
N GLY A 175 -1.21 10.68 -26.41
CA GLY A 175 -1.70 9.39 -25.92
C GLY A 175 -0.84 8.76 -24.84
N THR A 176 0.43 9.13 -24.70
CA THR A 176 1.34 8.57 -23.70
C THR A 176 1.90 9.63 -22.78
N GLY A 177 2.11 9.29 -21.50
CA GLY A 177 2.75 10.18 -20.55
C GLY A 177 2.73 9.63 -19.13
N THR A 178 3.01 10.50 -18.16
CA THR A 178 2.90 10.21 -16.73
C THR A 178 1.99 11.23 -16.07
N VAL A 179 1.09 10.77 -15.20
CA VAL A 179 0.21 11.67 -14.45
C VAL A 179 1.05 12.52 -13.49
N PRO A 180 0.99 13.86 -13.55
CA PRO A 180 1.73 14.72 -12.64
C PRO A 180 1.33 14.49 -11.19
N SER A 181 2.34 14.43 -10.32
CA SER A 181 2.16 14.33 -8.86
C SER A 181 1.98 15.72 -8.23
N ALA A 182 1.05 16.50 -8.77
CA ALA A 182 0.73 17.85 -8.34
C ALA A 182 -0.78 18.10 -8.52
N ASP A 183 -1.33 19.12 -7.85
CA ASP A 183 -2.76 19.44 -7.97
C ASP A 183 -3.14 19.91 -9.38
N GLU A 184 -2.22 20.58 -10.08
CA GLU A 184 -2.38 21.02 -11.47
C GLU A 184 -1.56 20.17 -12.46
N PRO A 185 -2.07 19.88 -13.68
CA PRO A 185 -3.43 20.19 -14.16
C PRO A 185 -4.49 19.32 -13.46
N PRO A 186 -5.78 19.72 -13.42
CA PRO A 186 -6.82 18.93 -12.74
C PRO A 186 -7.13 17.61 -13.46
N ALA A 187 -6.82 17.53 -14.76
CA ALA A 187 -7.06 16.39 -15.63
C ALA A 187 -5.91 16.19 -16.63
N ILE A 188 -5.75 14.97 -17.12
CA ILE A 188 -4.89 14.67 -18.28
C ILE A 188 -5.78 14.67 -19.52
N ASN A 189 -5.39 15.42 -20.56
CA ASN A 189 -6.17 15.54 -21.78
C ASN A 189 -5.47 14.84 -22.95
N VAL A 190 -6.17 13.90 -23.56
CA VAL A 190 -5.76 13.19 -24.78
C VAL A 190 -6.73 13.56 -25.89
N THR A 191 -6.20 13.89 -27.06
CA THR A 191 -7.03 14.26 -28.22
C THR A 191 -7.07 13.11 -29.20
N VAL A 192 -8.25 12.82 -29.73
CA VAL A 192 -8.44 11.84 -30.79
C VAL A 192 -9.15 12.50 -31.96
N THR A 193 -8.56 12.39 -33.15
CA THR A 193 -9.12 12.96 -34.37
C THR A 193 -9.28 11.87 -35.41
N CYS A 194 -10.50 11.74 -35.94
CA CYS A 194 -10.89 10.78 -36.95
C CYS A 194 -11.13 11.47 -38.30
N ALA A 195 -10.65 10.85 -39.38
CA ALA A 195 -10.91 11.27 -40.76
C ALA A 195 -11.43 10.09 -41.58
#